data_AF-A0A8J7W167-F1
#
_entry.id   AF-A0A8J7W167-F1
#
_cell.length_a   1.000
_cell.length_b   1.000
_cell.length_c   1.000
_cell.angle_alpha   90.00
_cell.angle_beta   90.00
_cell.angle_gamma   90.00
#
_symmetry.space_group_name_H-M   'P 1'
#
loop_
_entity.id
_entity.type
_entity.pdbx_description
1 polymer ?
#
loop_
_entity_poly.entity_id
_entity_poly.type
_entity_poly.pdbx_seq_one_letter_code
_entity_poly.pdbx_strand_id
1 'polypeptide(L)'
;MNLHQDRDAFEALLSDVSRRTGIRSDIVEKDYYLTLLLWELAERQDTLPAYFKGGTALYKSIGRMKRFSEDIDLTVEIHDCSKSQGKKRLETAANGYHTLLRTSDKAKESNQKGSITSVYEYIPVTVVDADDSLQRFGYVKVEATSFTISEPVEAIEISPLLYSEANSEQRRILESNYRVKPFSIHTIKLERIFADKILAAEFYYQRRMLFDTAKHLYDLSTMMEQERIRFLLSAPEDLVTMLAYKRNEERERIGSDLPEKPFSEFKLFDAVGTDPELFAAFSKMQEIYVFSESDILSPAQLSASMTALSQILLELDEGLEMKQIASESAGQRML
;
A
#
# COMPACT_ATOMS: atom_id res chain seq x y z
N MET A 1 -15.86 -14.31 7.78
CA MET A 1 -16.37 -14.49 6.40
C MET A 1 -16.19 -15.95 5.99
N ASN A 2 -17.17 -16.59 5.32
CA ASN A 2 -17.07 -18.01 4.95
C ASN A 2 -17.62 -18.38 3.57
N LEU A 3 -17.79 -17.43 2.64
CA LEU A 3 -18.23 -17.70 1.26
C LEU A 3 -17.34 -18.73 0.54
N HIS A 4 -16.02 -18.69 0.73
CA HIS A 4 -15.07 -19.64 0.13
C HIS A 4 -15.33 -21.13 0.48
N GLN A 5 -16.16 -21.41 1.49
CA GLN A 5 -16.55 -22.78 1.85
C GLN A 5 -17.66 -23.32 0.94
N ASP A 6 -18.42 -22.45 0.31
CA ASP A 6 -19.46 -22.75 -0.67
C ASP A 6 -18.94 -22.42 -2.08
N ARG A 7 -18.20 -23.38 -2.67
CA ARG A 7 -17.45 -23.17 -3.92
C ARG A 7 -18.36 -22.78 -5.08
N ASP A 8 -19.54 -23.38 -5.18
CA ASP A 8 -20.49 -23.11 -6.27
C ASP A 8 -21.05 -21.70 -6.16
N ALA A 9 -21.47 -21.28 -4.95
CA ALA A 9 -21.95 -19.91 -4.73
C ALA A 9 -20.82 -18.89 -4.94
N PHE A 10 -19.60 -19.22 -4.51
CA PHE A 10 -18.45 -18.34 -4.68
C PHE A 10 -18.11 -18.15 -6.16
N GLU A 11 -17.99 -19.22 -6.93
CA GLU A 11 -17.72 -19.17 -8.37
C GLU A 11 -18.80 -18.42 -9.15
N ALA A 12 -20.08 -18.68 -8.84
CA ALA A 12 -21.20 -18.00 -9.48
C ALA A 12 -21.15 -16.49 -9.25
N LEU A 13 -20.85 -16.06 -8.02
CA LEU A 13 -20.76 -14.64 -7.68
C LEU A 13 -19.53 -13.97 -8.29
N LEU A 14 -18.37 -14.64 -8.30
CA LEU A 14 -17.16 -14.15 -8.96
C LEU A 14 -17.39 -13.93 -10.46
N SER A 15 -17.99 -14.90 -11.14
CA SER A 15 -18.35 -14.80 -12.56
C SER A 15 -19.34 -13.66 -12.84
N ASP A 16 -20.35 -13.46 -11.98
CA ASP A 16 -21.29 -12.36 -12.14
C ASP A 16 -20.64 -10.99 -11.94
N VAL A 17 -19.84 -10.82 -10.88
CA VAL A 17 -19.11 -9.57 -10.61
C VAL A 17 -18.17 -9.26 -11.76
N SER A 18 -17.36 -10.23 -12.18
CA SER A 18 -16.40 -10.09 -13.29
C SER A 18 -17.07 -9.67 -14.59
N ARG A 19 -18.18 -10.31 -14.96
CA ARG A 19 -18.96 -9.94 -16.15
C ARG A 19 -19.49 -8.51 -16.11
N ARG A 20 -19.93 -8.03 -14.93
CA ARG A 20 -20.53 -6.70 -14.79
C ARG A 20 -19.50 -5.58 -14.72
N THR A 21 -18.36 -5.82 -14.08
CA THR A 21 -17.35 -4.79 -13.80
C THR A 21 -16.18 -4.82 -14.79
N GLY A 22 -15.99 -5.93 -15.50
CA GLY A 22 -14.81 -6.18 -16.32
C GLY A 22 -13.56 -6.55 -15.51
N ILE A 23 -13.65 -6.62 -14.18
CA ILE A 23 -12.53 -7.03 -13.34
C ILE A 23 -12.41 -8.55 -13.38
N ARG A 24 -11.21 -9.08 -13.65
CA ARG A 24 -10.98 -10.52 -13.75
C ARG A 24 -11.41 -11.26 -12.48
N SER A 25 -12.05 -12.42 -12.64
CA SER A 25 -12.59 -13.20 -11.51
C SER A 25 -11.52 -13.61 -10.50
N ASP A 26 -10.30 -13.91 -10.96
CA ASP A 26 -9.17 -14.31 -10.12
C ASP A 26 -8.65 -13.18 -9.23
N ILE A 27 -8.73 -11.93 -9.68
CA ILE A 27 -8.44 -10.73 -8.88
C ILE A 27 -9.49 -10.52 -7.81
N VAL A 28 -10.77 -10.66 -8.17
CA VAL A 28 -11.88 -10.55 -7.22
C VAL A 28 -11.77 -11.65 -6.15
N GLU A 29 -11.41 -12.86 -6.56
CA GLU A 29 -11.13 -13.99 -5.67
C GLU A 29 -9.95 -13.70 -4.74
N LYS A 30 -8.83 -13.22 -5.28
CA LYS A 30 -7.65 -12.91 -4.46
C LYS A 30 -7.91 -11.77 -3.48
N ASP A 31 -8.63 -10.73 -3.88
CA ASP A 31 -9.05 -9.65 -2.96
C ASP A 31 -9.95 -10.18 -1.84
N TYR A 32 -10.81 -11.17 -2.10
CA TYR A 32 -11.60 -11.82 -1.06
C TYR A 32 -10.71 -12.48 0.00
N TYR A 33 -9.75 -13.30 -0.41
CA TYR A 33 -8.85 -13.98 0.52
C TYR A 33 -7.93 -13.02 1.27
N LEU A 34 -7.48 -11.94 0.60
CA LEU A 34 -6.75 -10.87 1.25
C LEU A 34 -7.62 -10.22 2.35
N THR A 35 -8.85 -9.87 2.01
CA THR A 35 -9.78 -9.21 2.93
C THR A 35 -10.20 -10.13 4.08
N LEU A 36 -10.25 -11.44 3.85
CA LEU A 36 -10.48 -12.45 4.88
C LEU A 36 -9.38 -12.45 5.94
N LEU A 37 -8.10 -12.36 5.54
CA LEU A 37 -7.00 -12.24 6.48
C LEU A 37 -7.04 -10.89 7.22
N LEU A 38 -7.36 -9.79 6.51
CA LEU A 38 -7.54 -8.48 7.16
C LEU A 38 -8.69 -8.47 8.17
N TRP A 39 -9.76 -9.24 7.93
CA TRP A 39 -10.85 -9.42 8.89
C TRP A 39 -10.36 -10.09 10.17
N GLU A 40 -9.55 -11.16 10.08
CA GLU A 40 -8.90 -11.78 11.26
C GLU A 40 -7.89 -10.86 11.95
N LEU A 41 -7.20 -9.97 11.21
CA LEU A 41 -6.34 -8.96 11.81
C LEU A 41 -7.16 -7.95 12.61
N ALA A 42 -8.26 -7.44 12.04
CA ALA A 42 -9.12 -6.45 12.68
C ALA A 42 -9.67 -6.96 14.03
N GLU A 43 -10.05 -8.24 14.13
CA GLU A 43 -10.52 -8.86 15.39
C GLU A 43 -9.44 -8.93 16.48
N ARG A 44 -8.16 -8.74 16.14
CA ARG A 44 -7.02 -8.83 17.06
C ARG A 44 -6.38 -7.48 17.35
N GLN A 45 -6.69 -6.42 16.59
CA GLN A 45 -5.99 -5.13 16.67
C GLN A 45 -6.04 -4.46 18.05
N ASP A 46 -7.08 -4.71 18.83
CA ASP A 46 -7.19 -4.20 20.22
C ASP A 46 -6.08 -4.73 21.15
N THR A 47 -5.52 -5.90 20.85
CA THR A 47 -4.46 -6.54 21.65
C THR A 47 -3.15 -6.75 20.88
N LEU A 48 -3.16 -6.47 19.57
CA LEU A 48 -2.05 -6.61 18.65
C LEU A 48 -1.91 -5.31 17.86
N PRO A 49 -1.03 -4.38 18.28
CA PRO A 49 -0.85 -3.10 17.61
C PRO A 49 -0.05 -3.30 16.31
N ALA A 50 -0.75 -3.83 15.31
CA ALA A 50 -0.28 -4.08 13.97
C ALA A 50 -1.25 -3.43 12.99
N TYR A 51 -0.75 -2.54 12.14
CA TYR A 51 -1.55 -1.67 11.32
C TYR A 51 -1.27 -1.91 9.85
N PHE A 52 -2.34 -1.93 9.07
CA PHE A 52 -2.27 -2.15 7.63
C PHE A 52 -1.61 -0.97 6.91
N LYS A 53 -0.75 -1.22 5.93
CA LYS A 53 -0.05 -0.20 5.13
C LYS A 53 0.15 -0.64 3.67
N GLY A 54 0.91 0.14 2.92
CA GLY A 54 1.35 -0.24 1.57
C GLY A 54 0.31 -0.01 0.48
N GLY A 55 0.49 -0.71 -0.65
CA GLY A 55 -0.39 -0.56 -1.82
C GLY A 55 -1.82 -1.02 -1.56
N THR A 56 -1.98 -2.11 -0.81
CA THR A 56 -3.30 -2.67 -0.55
C THR A 56 -4.10 -1.81 0.43
N ALA A 57 -3.44 -1.20 1.43
CA ALA A 57 -4.07 -0.19 2.30
C ALA A 57 -4.55 1.02 1.51
N LEU A 58 -3.74 1.55 0.59
CA LEU A 58 -4.15 2.62 -0.32
C LEU A 58 -5.48 2.29 -1.03
N TYR A 59 -5.54 1.15 -1.73
CA TYR A 59 -6.72 0.82 -2.55
C TYR A 59 -7.97 0.49 -1.72
N LYS A 60 -7.79 -0.06 -0.51
CA LYS A 60 -8.89 -0.24 0.44
C LYS A 60 -9.38 1.09 1.01
N SER A 61 -8.49 2.02 1.36
CA SER A 61 -8.85 3.35 1.90
C SER A 61 -9.60 4.23 0.90
N ILE A 62 -9.28 4.14 -0.39
CA ILE A 62 -10.00 4.89 -1.44
C ILE A 62 -11.29 4.20 -1.90
N GLY A 63 -11.54 2.96 -1.45
CA GLY A 63 -12.74 2.18 -1.79
C GLY A 63 -12.82 1.72 -3.25
N ARG A 64 -11.75 1.90 -4.04
CA ARG A 64 -11.68 1.53 -5.46
C ARG A 64 -10.30 0.98 -5.80
N MET A 65 -10.25 -0.13 -6.52
CA MET A 65 -8.99 -0.70 -7.00
C MET A 65 -8.65 -0.09 -8.37
N LYS A 66 -7.62 0.77 -8.45
CA LYS A 66 -7.12 1.28 -9.74
C LYS A 66 -5.97 0.47 -10.32
N ARG A 67 -5.18 -0.19 -9.47
CA ARG A 67 -4.30 -1.28 -9.87
C ARG A 67 -4.36 -2.37 -8.83
N PHE A 68 -4.06 -3.60 -9.21
CA PHE A 68 -4.02 -4.71 -8.28
C PHE A 68 -2.81 -4.62 -7.35
N SER A 69 -3.08 -4.89 -6.07
CA SER A 69 -2.09 -5.03 -5.01
C SER A 69 -2.43 -6.31 -4.26
N GLU A 70 -1.43 -7.16 -4.12
CA GLU A 70 -1.64 -8.59 -3.89
C GLU A 70 -1.17 -9.08 -2.52
N ASP A 71 -0.37 -8.27 -1.84
CA ASP A 71 0.27 -8.58 -0.58
C ASP A 71 -0.38 -7.77 0.55
N ILE A 72 -0.31 -8.28 1.78
CA ILE A 72 -0.68 -7.54 2.99
C ILE A 72 0.61 -7.04 3.64
N ASP A 73 0.80 -5.73 3.62
CA ASP A 73 1.91 -5.08 4.33
C ASP A 73 1.42 -4.55 5.69
N LEU A 74 2.11 -4.91 6.76
CA LEU A 74 1.80 -4.49 8.12
C LEU A 74 3.00 -3.77 8.73
N THR A 75 2.72 -2.68 9.44
CA THR A 75 3.63 -2.15 10.46
C THR A 75 3.25 -2.72 11.81
N VAL A 76 4.22 -3.07 12.65
CA VAL A 76 4.00 -3.61 13.98
C VAL A 76 4.70 -2.72 14.99
N GLU A 77 3.91 -2.12 15.86
CA GLU A 77 4.40 -1.27 16.91
C GLU A 77 5.07 -2.10 18.01
N ILE A 78 6.30 -1.77 18.37
CA ILE A 78 7.10 -2.53 19.36
C ILE A 78 7.82 -1.62 20.37
N HIS A 79 7.50 -0.32 20.42
CA HIS A 79 8.23 0.65 21.25
C HIS A 79 8.04 0.39 22.77
N ASP A 80 6.90 -0.19 23.13
CA ASP A 80 6.51 -0.60 24.49
C ASP A 80 7.05 -1.99 24.89
N CYS A 81 7.77 -2.65 23.99
CA CYS A 81 8.19 -4.04 24.15
C CYS A 81 9.69 -4.19 24.47
N SER A 82 10.02 -5.20 25.28
CA SER A 82 11.36 -5.78 25.26
C SER A 82 11.63 -6.47 23.90
N LYS A 83 12.90 -6.77 23.60
CA LYS A 83 13.29 -7.43 22.34
C LYS A 83 12.53 -8.75 22.08
N SER A 84 12.32 -9.57 23.10
CA SER A 84 11.59 -10.85 22.97
C SER A 84 10.09 -10.64 22.77
N GLN A 85 9.49 -9.68 23.47
CA GLN A 85 8.09 -9.29 23.27
C GLN A 85 7.85 -8.73 21.87
N GLY A 86 8.72 -7.85 21.39
CA GLY A 86 8.62 -7.26 20.06
C GLY A 86 8.73 -8.32 18.96
N LYS A 87 9.68 -9.25 19.09
CA LYS A 87 9.79 -10.41 18.18
C LYS A 87 8.52 -11.27 18.19
N LYS A 88 7.99 -11.60 19.38
CA LYS A 88 6.75 -12.40 19.50
C LYS A 88 5.54 -11.68 18.90
N ARG A 89 5.45 -10.36 19.08
CA ARG A 89 4.38 -9.53 18.50
C ARG A 89 4.46 -9.53 16.99
N LEU A 90 5.66 -9.33 16.43
CA LEU A 90 5.92 -9.41 14.99
C LEU A 90 5.55 -10.79 14.42
N GLU A 91 5.95 -11.87 15.10
CA GLU A 91 5.58 -13.24 14.73
C GLU A 91 4.06 -13.45 14.77
N THR A 92 3.37 -12.88 15.75
CA THR A 92 1.89 -12.99 15.88
C THR A 92 1.18 -12.23 14.76
N ALA A 93 1.68 -11.05 14.37
CA ALA A 93 1.15 -10.26 13.28
C ALA A 93 1.31 -10.93 11.91
N ALA A 94 2.45 -11.59 11.66
CA ALA A 94 2.71 -12.27 10.39
C ALA A 94 2.09 -13.68 10.32
N ASN A 95 2.07 -14.43 11.43
CA ASN A 95 1.75 -15.86 11.44
C ASN A 95 0.40 -16.22 12.09
N GLY A 96 -0.29 -15.28 12.74
CA GLY A 96 -1.44 -15.57 13.61
C GLY A 96 -2.80 -15.70 12.91
N TYR A 97 -2.83 -16.04 11.62
CA TYR A 97 -4.08 -16.24 10.86
C TYR A 97 -4.45 -17.72 10.82
N HIS A 98 -5.74 -18.02 10.95
CA HIS A 98 -6.26 -19.37 11.11
C HIS A 98 -7.24 -19.79 10.03
N THR A 99 -7.82 -18.84 9.27
CA THR A 99 -8.78 -19.22 8.21
C THR A 99 -8.09 -19.84 7.00
N LEU A 100 -6.81 -19.53 6.77
CA LEU A 100 -5.99 -20.11 5.71
C LEU A 100 -4.83 -20.91 6.28
N LEU A 101 -4.41 -21.94 5.53
CA LEU A 101 -3.24 -22.74 5.90
C LEU A 101 -1.97 -21.99 5.52
N ARG A 102 -1.04 -21.87 6.46
CA ARG A 102 0.30 -21.37 6.17
C ARG A 102 1.06 -22.41 5.35
N THR A 103 1.79 -21.96 4.32
CA THR A 103 2.53 -22.85 3.42
C THR A 103 3.54 -23.73 4.18
N SER A 104 3.69 -24.96 3.69
CA SER A 104 4.78 -25.85 4.11
C SER A 104 6.11 -25.51 3.43
N ASP A 105 6.06 -24.78 2.31
CA ASP A 105 7.24 -24.37 1.55
C ASP A 105 7.93 -23.16 2.17
N LYS A 106 8.96 -23.43 2.98
CA LYS A 106 9.74 -22.39 3.67
C LYS A 106 10.57 -21.52 2.74
N ALA A 107 10.76 -21.89 1.47
CA ALA A 107 11.45 -21.04 0.50
C ALA A 107 10.61 -19.82 0.08
N LYS A 108 9.29 -19.86 0.27
CA LYS A 108 8.38 -18.73 0.01
C LYS A 108 8.29 -17.74 1.17
N GLU A 109 8.85 -18.09 2.33
CA GLU A 109 8.76 -17.30 3.56
C GLU A 109 10.10 -16.69 3.93
N SER A 110 10.07 -15.61 4.70
CA SER A 110 11.26 -14.92 5.15
C SER A 110 11.10 -14.52 6.62
N ASN A 111 12.17 -14.66 7.40
CA ASN A 111 12.23 -14.18 8.78
C ASN A 111 13.57 -13.50 9.00
N GLN A 112 13.56 -12.18 8.83
CA GLN A 112 14.72 -11.31 8.99
C GLN A 112 14.55 -10.44 10.22
N LYS A 113 15.63 -9.82 10.68
CA LYS A 113 15.58 -8.95 11.87
C LYS A 113 14.60 -7.81 11.61
N GLY A 114 13.46 -7.84 12.30
CA GLY A 114 12.43 -6.81 12.23
C GLY A 114 11.50 -6.88 11.02
N SER A 115 11.60 -7.91 10.16
CA SER A 115 10.66 -8.19 9.06
C SER A 115 10.36 -9.69 8.95
N ILE A 116 9.08 -10.06 8.89
CA ILE A 116 8.64 -11.44 8.69
C ILE A 116 7.64 -11.47 7.54
N THR A 117 7.90 -12.28 6.52
CA THR A 117 6.99 -12.57 5.41
C THR A 117 6.49 -14.01 5.55
N SER A 118 5.17 -14.16 5.65
CA SER A 118 4.48 -15.46 5.72
C SER A 118 3.56 -15.65 4.53
N VAL A 119 3.35 -16.89 4.11
CA VAL A 119 2.50 -17.20 2.96
C VAL A 119 1.35 -18.10 3.38
N TYR A 120 0.14 -17.69 3.02
CA TYR A 120 -1.11 -18.40 3.29
C TYR A 120 -1.73 -18.90 2.00
N GLU A 121 -2.02 -20.19 1.91
CA GLU A 121 -2.48 -20.85 0.70
C GLU A 121 -4.00 -21.06 0.71
N TYR A 122 -4.61 -21.00 -0.48
CA TYR A 122 -6.00 -21.33 -0.73
C TYR A 122 -6.11 -22.08 -2.06
N ILE A 123 -7.21 -22.81 -2.26
CA ILE A 123 -7.48 -23.55 -3.50
C ILE A 123 -8.38 -22.67 -4.37
N PRO A 124 -7.89 -22.14 -5.50
CA PRO A 124 -8.69 -21.29 -6.38
C PRO A 124 -9.97 -21.97 -6.85
N VAL A 125 -11.05 -21.20 -6.99
CA VAL A 125 -12.23 -21.62 -7.77
C VAL A 125 -12.13 -21.16 -9.22
N THR A 126 -11.41 -20.07 -9.49
CA THR A 126 -11.18 -19.56 -10.84
C THR A 126 -10.09 -20.32 -11.59
N VAL A 127 -10.17 -20.31 -12.91
CA VAL A 127 -9.11 -20.85 -13.78
C VAL A 127 -7.89 -19.94 -13.67
N VAL A 128 -6.80 -20.47 -13.13
CA VAL A 128 -5.52 -19.76 -13.07
C VAL A 128 -4.76 -20.02 -14.37
N ASP A 129 -4.45 -18.96 -15.10
CA ASP A 129 -3.51 -19.03 -16.21
C ASP A 129 -2.07 -19.16 -15.67
N ALA A 130 -1.44 -20.31 -15.93
CA ALA A 130 -0.09 -20.60 -15.44
C ALA A 130 0.98 -19.72 -16.12
N ASP A 131 0.68 -19.18 -17.30
CA ASP A 131 1.57 -18.28 -18.06
C ASP A 131 1.30 -16.80 -17.73
N ASP A 132 0.36 -16.50 -16.83
CA ASP A 132 0.07 -15.13 -16.41
C ASP A 132 1.29 -14.51 -15.70
N SER A 133 1.61 -13.26 -16.04
CA SER A 133 2.67 -12.49 -15.37
C SER A 133 2.42 -12.34 -13.86
N LEU A 134 1.15 -12.40 -13.44
CA LEU A 134 0.70 -12.52 -12.06
C LEU A 134 0.68 -14.01 -11.64
N GLN A 135 1.85 -14.65 -11.51
CA GLN A 135 1.99 -16.00 -10.95
C GLN A 135 1.75 -16.07 -9.43
N ARG A 136 0.70 -15.41 -8.95
CA ARG A 136 0.50 -15.10 -7.54
C ARG A 136 -0.86 -15.58 -7.00
N PHE A 137 -1.63 -16.32 -7.79
CA PHE A 137 -2.93 -16.86 -7.35
C PHE A 137 -2.76 -18.14 -6.52
N GLY A 138 -3.75 -18.43 -5.67
CA GLY A 138 -3.70 -19.56 -4.73
C GLY A 138 -2.92 -19.29 -3.44
N TYR A 139 -2.40 -18.08 -3.24
CA TYR A 139 -1.85 -17.66 -1.95
C TYR A 139 -1.96 -16.15 -1.70
N VAL A 140 -1.82 -15.77 -0.43
CA VAL A 140 -1.70 -14.39 0.06
C VAL A 140 -0.42 -14.29 0.88
N LYS A 141 0.41 -13.27 0.63
CA LYS A 141 1.57 -12.97 1.46
C LYS A 141 1.19 -11.95 2.52
N VAL A 142 1.66 -12.17 3.74
CA VAL A 142 1.60 -11.21 4.84
C VAL A 142 3.02 -10.84 5.22
N GLU A 143 3.41 -9.60 4.95
CA GLU A 143 4.67 -9.03 5.41
C GLU A 143 4.42 -8.12 6.61
N ALA A 144 5.04 -8.42 7.74
CA ALA A 144 4.99 -7.58 8.93
C ALA A 144 6.39 -7.02 9.23
N THR A 145 6.48 -5.71 9.41
CA THR A 145 7.73 -5.00 9.72
C THR A 145 7.61 -4.21 11.01
N SER A 146 8.67 -4.20 11.82
CA SER A 146 8.71 -3.50 13.12
C SER A 146 9.62 -2.26 13.16
N PHE A 147 10.32 -1.98 12.06
CA PHE A 147 11.17 -0.80 11.90
C PHE A 147 10.46 0.38 11.23
N THR A 148 9.19 0.23 10.88
CA THR A 148 8.36 1.32 10.37
C THR A 148 7.60 2.00 11.50
N ILE A 149 7.43 3.30 11.41
CA ILE A 149 6.65 4.08 12.36
C ILE A 149 5.18 3.92 11.99
N SER A 150 4.39 3.42 12.94
CA SER A 150 2.98 3.12 12.69
C SER A 150 2.09 4.37 12.62
N GLU A 151 2.55 5.47 13.17
CA GLU A 151 1.76 6.69 13.27
C GLU A 151 1.82 7.57 12.01
N PRO A 152 0.77 8.40 11.79
CA PRO A 152 -0.53 8.34 12.44
C PRO A 152 -1.40 7.21 11.88
N VAL A 153 -2.22 6.61 12.76
CA VAL A 153 -3.21 5.59 12.38
C VAL A 153 -4.62 6.19 12.27
N GLU A 154 -5.49 5.53 11.51
CA GLU A 154 -6.91 5.83 11.43
C GLU A 154 -7.73 4.55 11.29
N ALA A 155 -8.98 4.58 11.75
CA ALA A 155 -9.96 3.53 11.47
C ALA A 155 -10.62 3.80 10.11
N ILE A 156 -10.64 2.79 9.25
CA ILE A 156 -11.35 2.81 7.97
C ILE A 156 -12.33 1.65 7.91
N GLU A 157 -13.43 1.83 7.20
CA GLU A 157 -14.34 0.73 6.85
C GLU A 157 -13.92 0.14 5.50
N ILE A 158 -13.64 -1.16 5.47
CA ILE A 158 -13.25 -1.88 4.25
C ILE A 158 -14.19 -3.06 4.00
N SER A 159 -14.27 -3.48 2.74
CA SER A 159 -14.99 -4.70 2.37
C SER A 159 -14.30 -5.43 1.21
N PRO A 160 -14.63 -6.71 0.97
CA PRO A 160 -14.17 -7.41 -0.21
C PRO A 160 -14.73 -6.76 -1.48
N LEU A 161 -13.95 -6.74 -2.55
CA LEU A 161 -14.36 -6.18 -3.84
C LEU A 161 -15.67 -6.81 -4.34
N LEU A 162 -15.83 -8.12 -4.17
CA LEU A 162 -17.08 -8.80 -4.54
C LEU A 162 -18.31 -8.29 -3.79
N TYR A 163 -18.16 -7.78 -2.57
CA TYR A 163 -19.23 -7.18 -1.79
C TYR A 163 -19.52 -5.75 -2.26
N SER A 164 -18.47 -4.95 -2.49
CA SER A 164 -18.60 -3.60 -3.05
C SER A 164 -19.33 -3.62 -4.39
N GLU A 165 -19.03 -4.59 -5.24
CA GLU A 165 -19.59 -4.73 -6.58
C GLU A 165 -20.89 -5.56 -6.62
N ALA A 166 -21.35 -6.11 -5.49
CA ALA A 166 -22.60 -6.86 -5.39
C ALA A 166 -23.83 -5.94 -5.44
N ASN A 167 -24.91 -6.43 -6.04
CA ASN A 167 -26.22 -5.77 -5.98
C ASN A 167 -26.87 -5.95 -4.58
N SER A 168 -27.96 -5.24 -4.32
CA SER A 168 -28.61 -5.25 -2.99
C SER A 168 -29.09 -6.63 -2.52
N GLU A 169 -29.52 -7.51 -3.45
CA GLU A 169 -29.94 -8.87 -3.10
C GLU A 169 -28.73 -9.74 -2.75
N GLN A 170 -27.69 -9.68 -3.58
CA GLN A 170 -26.42 -10.37 -3.34
C GLN A 170 -25.81 -9.95 -2.01
N ARG A 171 -25.80 -8.65 -1.67
CA ARG A 171 -25.31 -8.15 -0.37
C ARG A 171 -26.10 -8.74 0.79
N ARG A 172 -27.44 -8.80 0.71
CA ARG A 172 -28.26 -9.41 1.76
C ARG A 172 -27.87 -10.87 2.00
N ILE A 173 -27.68 -11.66 0.93
CA ILE A 173 -27.27 -13.06 1.00
C ILE A 173 -25.86 -13.19 1.58
N LEU A 174 -24.92 -12.36 1.11
CA LEU A 174 -23.54 -12.30 1.60
C LEU A 174 -23.47 -12.04 3.11
N GLU A 175 -24.26 -11.09 3.60
CA GLU A 175 -24.34 -10.75 5.02
C GLU A 175 -24.97 -11.86 5.85
N SER A 176 -26.14 -12.36 5.44
CA SER A 176 -26.95 -13.29 6.24
C SER A 176 -26.37 -14.71 6.27
N ASN A 177 -25.83 -15.18 5.15
CA ASN A 177 -25.44 -16.58 4.99
C ASN A 177 -23.93 -16.78 5.09
N TYR A 178 -23.13 -15.77 4.69
CA TYR A 178 -21.68 -15.92 4.56
C TYR A 178 -20.85 -14.97 5.44
N ARG A 179 -21.51 -14.12 6.23
CA ARG A 179 -20.86 -13.09 7.08
C ARG A 179 -19.88 -12.23 6.28
N VAL A 180 -20.18 -11.98 5.01
CA VAL A 180 -19.40 -11.12 4.13
C VAL A 180 -20.05 -9.75 4.14
N LYS A 181 -19.40 -8.81 4.83
CA LYS A 181 -19.88 -7.44 5.03
C LYS A 181 -18.71 -6.49 5.32
N PRO A 182 -18.91 -5.17 5.25
CA PRO A 182 -17.88 -4.22 5.64
C PRO A 182 -17.52 -4.36 7.12
N PHE A 183 -16.26 -4.06 7.45
CA PHE A 183 -15.76 -4.04 8.82
C PHE A 183 -14.72 -2.93 9.00
N SER A 184 -14.59 -2.45 10.23
CA SER A 184 -13.61 -1.44 10.61
C SER A 184 -12.25 -2.10 10.85
N ILE A 185 -11.18 -1.48 10.36
CA ILE A 185 -9.79 -1.86 10.60
C ILE A 185 -8.93 -0.61 10.77
N HIS A 186 -7.91 -0.68 11.64
CA HIS A 186 -6.92 0.39 11.75
C HIS A 186 -5.81 0.23 10.72
N THR A 187 -5.52 1.33 10.03
CA THR A 187 -4.46 1.44 9.01
C THR A 187 -3.60 2.67 9.30
N ILE A 188 -2.40 2.71 8.76
CA ILE A 188 -1.66 3.98 8.65
C ILE A 188 -2.47 4.94 7.76
N LYS A 189 -2.55 6.22 8.15
CA LYS A 189 -3.28 7.25 7.38
C LYS A 189 -2.87 7.30 5.90
N LEU A 190 -3.81 7.60 5.03
CA LEU A 190 -3.54 7.74 3.59
C LEU A 190 -2.49 8.82 3.29
N GLU A 191 -2.48 9.95 4.01
CA GLU A 191 -1.48 11.01 3.87
C GLU A 191 -0.07 10.52 4.21
N ARG A 192 0.03 9.65 5.23
CA ARG A 192 1.28 9.03 5.64
C ARG A 192 1.75 8.01 4.59
N ILE A 193 0.84 7.21 4.03
CA ILE A 193 1.14 6.33 2.88
C ILE A 193 1.61 7.14 1.66
N PHE A 194 1.04 8.32 1.43
CA PHE A 194 1.43 9.19 0.32
C PHE A 194 2.88 9.65 0.48
N ALA A 195 3.22 10.18 1.66
CA ALA A 195 4.58 10.59 1.99
C ALA A 195 5.59 9.44 1.88
N ASP A 196 5.22 8.23 2.33
CA ASP A 196 6.03 7.02 2.16
C ASP A 196 6.35 6.71 0.70
N LYS A 197 5.37 6.88 -0.17
CA LYS A 197 5.52 6.61 -1.61
C LYS A 197 6.39 7.64 -2.32
N ILE A 198 6.38 8.91 -1.90
CA ILE A 198 7.27 9.94 -2.44
C ILE A 198 8.73 9.52 -2.27
N LEU A 199 9.10 9.18 -1.03
CA LEU A 199 10.48 8.80 -0.69
C LEU A 199 10.84 7.42 -1.25
N ALA A 200 9.90 6.46 -1.24
CA ALA A 200 10.13 5.16 -1.84
C ALA A 200 10.39 5.26 -3.35
N ALA A 201 9.66 6.11 -4.08
CA ALA A 201 9.83 6.28 -5.51
C ALA A 201 11.25 6.74 -5.86
N GLU A 202 11.79 7.76 -5.16
CA GLU A 202 13.17 8.20 -5.33
C GLU A 202 14.17 7.10 -4.97
N PHE A 203 13.98 6.43 -3.82
CA PHE A 203 14.86 5.36 -3.36
C PHE A 203 15.02 4.23 -4.38
N TYR A 204 13.89 3.76 -4.95
CA TYR A 204 13.88 2.70 -5.95
C TYR A 204 14.44 3.17 -7.29
N TYR A 205 14.18 4.43 -7.68
CA TYR A 205 14.69 4.99 -8.91
C TYR A 205 16.22 5.12 -8.90
N GLN A 206 16.81 5.63 -7.81
CA GLN A 206 18.27 5.72 -7.63
C GLN A 206 18.98 4.36 -7.75
N ARG A 207 18.24 3.27 -7.51
CA ARG A 207 18.73 1.87 -7.60
C ARG A 207 18.42 1.20 -8.94
N ARG A 208 17.86 1.94 -9.90
CA ARG A 208 17.38 1.42 -11.19
C ARG A 208 16.34 0.30 -11.04
N MET A 209 15.59 0.28 -9.92
CA MET A 209 14.45 -0.62 -9.73
C MET A 209 13.20 0.02 -10.38
N LEU A 210 13.22 0.11 -11.72
CA LEU A 210 12.27 0.92 -12.48
C LEU A 210 10.83 0.39 -12.38
N PHE A 211 10.64 -0.92 -12.25
CA PHE A 211 9.31 -1.51 -12.12
C PHE A 211 8.65 -1.17 -10.77
N ASP A 212 9.41 -1.16 -9.68
CA ASP A 212 8.91 -0.72 -8.36
C ASP A 212 8.70 0.79 -8.32
N THR A 213 9.60 1.56 -8.95
CA THR A 213 9.43 3.00 -9.18
C THR A 213 8.11 3.28 -9.91
N ALA A 214 7.80 2.53 -10.98
CA ALA A 214 6.57 2.67 -11.74
C ALA A 214 5.31 2.44 -10.89
N LYS A 215 5.29 1.42 -10.01
CA LYS A 215 4.17 1.20 -9.08
C LYS A 215 3.95 2.42 -8.18
N HIS A 216 5.02 3.00 -7.65
CA HIS A 216 4.94 4.18 -6.79
C HIS A 216 4.47 5.42 -7.56
N LEU A 217 4.96 5.65 -8.77
CA LEU A 217 4.52 6.75 -9.64
C LEU A 217 3.02 6.66 -9.97
N TYR A 218 2.52 5.46 -10.25
CA TYR A 218 1.10 5.23 -10.52
C TYR A 218 0.25 5.50 -9.27
N ASP A 219 0.69 4.98 -8.12
CA ASP A 219 0.01 5.20 -6.85
C ASP A 219 -0.02 6.69 -6.49
N LEU A 220 1.10 7.41 -6.61
CA LEU A 220 1.18 8.85 -6.34
C LEU A 220 0.20 9.63 -7.22
N SER A 221 0.19 9.34 -8.53
CA SER A 221 -0.74 9.98 -9.47
C SER A 221 -2.20 9.73 -9.08
N THR A 222 -2.55 8.50 -8.72
CA THR A 222 -3.88 8.12 -8.23
C THR A 222 -4.25 8.81 -6.91
N MET A 223 -3.28 8.94 -6.00
CA MET A 223 -3.48 9.55 -4.69
C MET A 223 -3.70 11.04 -4.78
N MET A 224 -3.02 11.75 -5.70
CA MET A 224 -3.20 13.20 -5.92
C MET A 224 -4.60 13.59 -6.42
N GLU A 225 -5.39 12.62 -6.89
CA GLU A 225 -6.79 12.85 -7.24
C GLU A 225 -7.71 12.91 -6.01
N GLN A 226 -7.28 12.38 -4.87
CA GLN A 226 -8.09 12.28 -3.66
C GLN A 226 -8.14 13.62 -2.93
N GLU A 227 -9.32 14.03 -2.46
CA GLU A 227 -9.54 15.31 -1.78
C GLU A 227 -8.61 15.49 -0.57
N ARG A 228 -8.47 14.47 0.28
CA ARG A 228 -7.59 14.51 1.46
C ARG A 228 -6.11 14.70 1.11
N ILE A 229 -5.65 14.18 -0.03
CA ILE A 229 -4.26 14.38 -0.48
C ILE A 229 -4.09 15.76 -1.11
N ARG A 230 -5.09 16.28 -1.83
CA ARG A 230 -5.07 17.68 -2.30
C ARG A 230 -5.03 18.66 -1.12
N PHE A 231 -5.78 18.37 -0.05
CA PHE A 231 -5.71 19.14 1.19
C PHE A 231 -4.32 19.07 1.82
N LEU A 232 -3.75 17.87 1.98
CA LEU A 232 -2.38 17.69 2.49
C LEU A 232 -1.35 18.50 1.68
N LEU A 233 -1.43 18.44 0.35
CA LEU A 233 -0.53 19.16 -0.55
C LEU A 233 -0.68 20.70 -0.44
N SER A 234 -1.84 21.19 -0.01
CA SER A 234 -2.06 22.62 0.28
C SER A 234 -1.69 23.03 1.71
N ALA A 235 -1.28 22.09 2.56
CA ALA A 235 -0.93 22.28 3.96
C ALA A 235 0.52 21.87 4.23
N PRO A 236 1.51 22.76 3.98
CA PRO A 236 2.93 22.43 4.06
C PRO A 236 3.38 21.80 5.39
N GLU A 237 2.87 22.28 6.52
CA GLU A 237 3.24 21.77 7.85
C GLU A 237 2.77 20.32 8.08
N ASP A 238 1.57 19.99 7.60
CA ASP A 238 1.03 18.63 7.68
C ASP A 238 1.81 17.68 6.76
N LEU A 239 2.12 18.12 5.54
CA LEU A 239 2.94 17.35 4.59
C LEU A 239 4.34 17.09 5.15
N VAL A 240 5.00 18.10 5.71
CA VAL A 240 6.30 17.96 6.36
C VAL A 240 6.21 16.97 7.52
N THR A 241 5.15 17.03 8.32
CA THR A 241 4.94 16.07 9.42
C THR A 241 4.84 14.63 8.90
N MET A 242 4.08 14.40 7.81
CA MET A 242 3.95 13.08 7.21
C MET A 242 5.27 12.56 6.61
N LEU A 243 6.05 13.44 5.98
CA LEU A 243 7.37 13.15 5.42
C LEU A 243 8.41 12.84 6.52
N ALA A 244 8.34 13.54 7.66
CA ALA A 244 9.29 13.40 8.76
C ALA A 244 9.31 11.98 9.33
N TYR A 245 8.14 11.34 9.47
CA TYR A 245 8.05 9.95 9.88
C TYR A 245 8.85 9.03 8.94
N LYS A 246 8.69 9.18 7.62
CA LYS A 246 9.42 8.34 6.66
C LYS A 246 10.91 8.66 6.66
N ARG A 247 11.28 9.94 6.65
CA ARG A 247 12.69 10.36 6.73
C ARG A 247 13.39 9.77 7.97
N ASN A 248 12.67 9.65 9.09
CA ASN A 248 13.20 9.01 10.28
C ASN A 248 13.43 7.50 10.08
N GLU A 249 12.50 6.77 9.43
CA GLU A 249 12.72 5.36 9.05
C GLU A 249 13.91 5.19 8.11
N GLU A 250 14.09 6.13 7.17
CA GLU A 250 15.18 6.08 6.19
C GLU A 250 16.57 6.17 6.84
N ARG A 251 16.70 6.68 8.08
CA ARG A 251 17.99 6.73 8.82
C ARG A 251 18.56 5.34 9.09
N GLU A 252 17.68 4.37 9.33
CA GLU A 252 18.04 2.99 9.64
C GLU A 252 18.01 2.10 8.38
N ARG A 253 17.52 2.65 7.24
CA ARG A 253 17.41 1.90 5.99
C ARG A 253 18.75 1.83 5.28
N ILE A 254 19.25 0.60 5.10
CA ILE A 254 20.55 0.35 4.48
C ILE A 254 20.60 0.94 3.06
N GLY A 255 21.57 1.83 2.86
CA GLY A 255 21.85 2.51 1.61
C GLY A 255 20.85 3.60 1.22
N SER A 256 20.05 4.10 2.16
CA SER A 256 19.27 5.32 1.94
C SER A 256 20.13 6.56 2.20
N ASP A 257 20.08 7.52 1.29
CA ASP A 257 20.58 8.89 1.47
C ASP A 257 19.44 9.88 1.75
N LEU A 258 18.19 9.39 1.82
CA LEU A 258 16.99 10.21 1.90
C LEU A 258 16.65 10.89 3.23
N PRO A 259 17.23 10.58 4.41
CA PRO A 259 16.82 11.23 5.66
C PRO A 259 16.87 12.77 5.60
N GLU A 260 17.96 13.32 5.07
CA GLU A 260 18.18 14.77 4.99
C GLU A 260 18.27 15.29 3.56
N LYS A 261 18.12 14.42 2.56
CA LYS A 261 18.25 14.82 1.15
C LYS A 261 17.17 15.84 0.79
N PRO A 262 17.52 17.04 0.30
CA PRO A 262 16.53 18.01 -0.17
C PRO A 262 15.82 17.48 -1.41
N PHE A 263 14.56 17.87 -1.61
CA PHE A 263 13.77 17.47 -2.78
C PHE A 263 14.34 17.98 -4.11
N SER A 264 15.06 19.11 -4.08
CA SER A 264 15.85 19.64 -5.21
C SER A 264 16.94 18.70 -5.71
N GLU A 265 17.37 17.73 -4.90
CA GLU A 265 18.33 16.69 -5.32
C GLU A 265 17.66 15.38 -5.78
N PHE A 266 16.31 15.31 -5.80
CA PHE A 266 15.61 14.11 -6.24
C PHE A 266 15.73 13.94 -7.75
N LYS A 267 16.29 12.81 -8.18
CA LYS A 267 16.56 12.55 -9.60
C LYS A 267 15.32 12.05 -10.35
N LEU A 268 14.35 11.48 -9.62
CA LEU A 268 13.17 10.89 -10.22
C LEU A 268 12.34 11.92 -11.00
N PHE A 269 12.11 13.11 -10.45
CA PHE A 269 11.21 14.08 -11.06
C PHE A 269 11.73 14.61 -12.40
N ASP A 270 13.04 14.78 -12.55
CA ASP A 270 13.68 15.13 -13.83
C ASP A 270 13.59 14.01 -14.87
N ALA A 271 13.54 12.76 -14.40
CA ALA A 271 13.46 11.57 -15.25
C ALA A 271 12.05 11.32 -15.79
N VAL A 272 11.01 11.77 -15.09
CA VAL A 272 9.64 11.67 -15.57
C VAL A 272 9.48 12.61 -16.76
N GLY A 273 9.12 12.05 -17.91
CA GLY A 273 9.04 12.78 -19.19
C GLY A 273 10.28 12.60 -20.08
N THR A 274 11.39 12.08 -19.55
CA THR A 274 12.68 12.05 -20.25
C THR A 274 13.36 10.67 -20.28
N ASP A 275 13.20 9.82 -19.26
CA ASP A 275 13.81 8.48 -19.21
C ASP A 275 12.93 7.43 -19.94
N PRO A 276 13.34 6.94 -21.12
CA PRO A 276 12.55 5.98 -21.88
C PRO A 276 12.44 4.60 -21.21
N GLU A 277 13.43 4.19 -20.41
CA GLU A 277 13.38 2.91 -19.69
C GLU A 277 12.36 2.97 -18.55
N LEU A 278 12.26 4.10 -17.86
CA LEU A 278 11.25 4.32 -16.84
C LEU A 278 9.84 4.29 -17.44
N PHE A 279 9.61 4.92 -18.59
CA PHE A 279 8.31 4.84 -19.27
C PHE A 279 7.97 3.45 -19.77
N ALA A 280 8.95 2.71 -20.30
CA ALA A 280 8.74 1.32 -20.68
C ALA A 280 8.33 0.47 -19.46
N ALA A 281 9.00 0.65 -18.32
CA ALA A 281 8.63 0.00 -17.07
C ALA A 281 7.24 0.43 -16.56
N PHE A 282 6.89 1.71 -16.71
CA PHE A 282 5.58 2.26 -16.33
C PHE A 282 4.44 1.66 -17.16
N SER A 283 4.58 1.67 -18.49
CA SER A 283 3.61 1.02 -19.40
C SER A 283 3.49 -0.47 -19.08
N LYS A 284 4.62 -1.17 -18.89
CA LYS A 284 4.60 -2.60 -18.55
C LYS A 284 3.93 -2.89 -17.22
N MET A 285 4.13 -2.03 -16.22
CA MET A 285 3.46 -2.15 -14.92
C MET A 285 1.95 -2.01 -15.07
N GLN A 286 1.48 -1.04 -15.87
CA GLN A 286 0.04 -0.87 -16.13
C GLN A 286 -0.56 -2.07 -16.87
N GLU A 287 0.11 -2.62 -17.88
CA GLU A 287 -0.34 -3.84 -18.58
C GLU A 287 -0.57 -5.03 -17.63
N ILE A 288 0.24 -5.14 -16.57
CA ILE A 288 0.19 -6.27 -15.62
C ILE A 288 -0.82 -5.99 -14.50
N TYR A 289 -0.89 -4.76 -14.00
CA TYR A 289 -1.59 -4.45 -12.75
C TYR A 289 -2.84 -3.58 -12.91
N VAL A 290 -3.10 -2.99 -14.08
CA VAL A 290 -4.26 -2.10 -14.31
C VAL A 290 -5.21 -2.76 -15.30
N PHE A 291 -6.45 -3.05 -14.86
CA PHE A 291 -7.40 -3.87 -15.62
C PHE A 291 -8.50 -3.07 -16.30
N SER A 292 -8.80 -1.86 -15.81
CA SER A 292 -9.75 -0.98 -16.44
C SER A 292 -9.03 -0.03 -17.39
N GLU A 293 -9.47 0.04 -18.65
CA GLU A 293 -8.95 1.04 -19.59
C GLU A 293 -9.10 2.48 -19.07
N SER A 294 -10.15 2.74 -18.29
CA SER A 294 -10.40 4.06 -17.69
C SER A 294 -9.42 4.44 -16.57
N ASP A 295 -8.71 3.45 -16.01
CA ASP A 295 -7.71 3.66 -14.96
C ASP A 295 -6.28 3.76 -15.53
N ILE A 296 -6.08 3.48 -16.82
CA ILE A 296 -4.76 3.62 -17.47
C ILE A 296 -4.36 5.10 -17.55
N LEU A 297 -3.19 5.42 -17.01
CA LEU A 297 -2.56 6.74 -17.06
C LEU A 297 -1.68 6.88 -18.30
N SER A 298 -1.96 7.93 -19.09
CA SER A 298 -1.09 8.32 -20.19
C SER A 298 0.24 8.92 -19.69
N PRO A 299 1.32 8.85 -20.50
CA PRO A 299 2.58 9.52 -20.17
C PRO A 299 2.44 11.01 -19.88
N ALA A 300 1.52 11.70 -20.55
CA ALA A 300 1.24 13.12 -20.34
C ALA A 300 0.60 13.38 -18.97
N GLN A 301 -0.38 12.54 -18.56
CA GLN A 301 -1.00 12.63 -17.24
C GLN A 301 0.01 12.35 -16.12
N LEU A 302 0.85 11.32 -16.27
CA LEU A 302 1.92 11.03 -15.33
C LEU A 302 2.87 12.23 -15.20
N SER A 303 3.34 12.75 -16.33
CA SER A 303 4.29 13.88 -16.35
C SER A 303 3.69 15.11 -15.67
N ALA A 304 2.46 15.49 -16.04
CA ALA A 304 1.77 16.62 -15.42
C ALA A 304 1.62 16.46 -13.88
N SER A 305 1.23 15.27 -13.43
CA SER A 305 1.06 14.98 -12.00
C SER A 305 2.40 15.07 -11.25
N MET A 306 3.46 14.49 -11.80
CA MET A 306 4.78 14.49 -11.15
C MET A 306 5.45 15.86 -11.20
N THR A 307 5.24 16.65 -12.25
CA THR A 307 5.69 18.06 -12.29
C THR A 307 4.99 18.88 -11.20
N ALA A 308 3.68 18.75 -11.05
CA ALA A 308 2.93 19.46 -10.01
C ALA A 308 3.40 19.05 -8.59
N LEU A 309 3.62 17.75 -8.36
CA LEU A 309 4.16 17.25 -7.10
C LEU A 309 5.57 17.80 -6.83
N SER A 310 6.45 17.78 -7.84
CA SER A 310 7.81 18.28 -7.72
C SER A 310 7.84 19.76 -7.33
N GLN A 311 7.01 20.61 -7.94
CA GLN A 311 6.92 22.03 -7.59
C GLN A 311 6.58 22.24 -6.11
N ILE A 312 5.57 21.54 -5.61
CA ILE A 312 5.16 21.63 -4.19
C ILE A 312 6.29 21.17 -3.26
N LEU A 313 7.00 20.10 -3.62
CA LEU A 313 8.12 19.59 -2.82
C LEU A 313 9.32 20.54 -2.81
N LEU A 314 9.60 21.23 -3.92
CA LEU A 314 10.68 22.24 -4.00
C LEU A 314 10.39 23.45 -3.11
N GLU A 315 9.13 23.89 -3.02
CA GLU A 315 8.73 24.98 -2.10
C GLU A 315 8.99 24.63 -0.62
N LEU A 316 8.96 23.33 -0.27
CA LEU A 316 9.29 22.88 1.09
C LEU A 316 10.78 23.03 1.43
N ASP A 317 11.68 22.81 0.47
CA ASP A 317 13.12 23.00 0.65
C ASP A 317 13.43 24.49 0.91
N GLU A 318 12.85 25.40 0.11
CA GLU A 318 13.05 26.84 0.23
C GLU A 318 12.54 27.39 1.59
N GLY A 319 11.44 26.84 2.09
CA GLY A 319 10.88 27.20 3.40
C GLY A 319 11.76 26.79 4.59
N LEU A 320 12.56 25.73 4.45
CA LEU A 320 13.53 25.29 5.46
C LEU A 320 14.78 26.18 5.47
N GLU A 321 15.30 26.54 4.29
CA GLU A 321 16.44 27.47 4.16
C GLU A 321 16.10 28.86 4.71
N MET A 322 14.92 29.41 4.39
CA MET A 322 14.51 30.71 4.93
C MET A 322 14.30 30.70 6.45
N LYS A 323 13.80 29.61 7.03
CA LYS A 323 13.66 29.46 8.50
C LYS A 323 15.02 29.34 9.20
N GLN A 324 16.00 28.64 8.60
CA GLN A 324 17.37 28.57 9.11
C GLN A 324 18.07 29.93 9.08
N ILE A 325 17.99 30.66 7.95
CA ILE A 325 18.56 32.02 7.82
C ILE A 325 17.90 33.00 8.80
N ALA A 326 16.58 32.90 9.02
CA ALA A 326 15.86 33.70 10.00
C ALA A 326 16.29 33.37 11.45
N SER A 327 16.58 32.09 11.76
CA SER A 327 17.06 31.68 13.08
C SER A 327 18.52 32.12 13.35
N GLU A 328 19.39 32.07 12.34
CA GLU A 328 20.78 32.51 12.44
C GLU A 328 20.90 34.03 12.54
N SER A 329 20.07 34.77 11.79
CA SER A 329 20.01 36.23 11.86
C SER A 329 19.37 36.75 13.16
N ALA A 330 18.45 35.99 13.77
CA ALA A 330 17.94 36.26 15.11
C ALA A 330 18.99 35.99 16.20
N GLY A 331 19.81 34.94 16.05
CA GLY A 331 20.92 34.62 16.94
C GLY A 331 22.07 35.65 16.88
N GLN A 332 22.36 36.20 15.71
CA GLN A 332 23.39 37.24 15.54
C GLN A 332 22.97 38.64 16.02
N ARG A 333 21.68 38.91 16.24
CA ARG A 333 21.19 40.17 16.84
C ARG A 333 21.14 40.14 18.38
N MET A 334 21.47 39.01 18.99
CA MET A 334 21.54 38.82 20.45
C MET A 334 22.96 38.73 21.01
N LEU A 335 23.98 39.00 20.19
CA LEU A 335 25.38 39.22 20.59
C LEU A 335 25.78 40.65 20.25
#